data_AF-A0A1M3PM09-F1
#
_entry.id   AF-A0A1M3PM09-F1
#
_cell.length_a   1.000
_cell.length_b   1.000
_cell.length_c   1.000
_cell.angle_alpha   90.00
_cell.angle_beta   90.00
_cell.angle_gamma   90.00
#
_symmetry.space_group_name_H-M   'P 1'
#
loop_
_entity.id
_entity.type
_entity.pdbx_description
1 polymer ?
#
loop_
_entity_poly.entity_id
_entity_poly.type
_entity_poly.pdbx_seq_one_letter_code
_entity_poly.pdbx_strand_id
1 'polypeptide(L)' 'MIPIRSLALLAPCTLLLPGCVAKTAYNVVRAPVQATSKAADWATVSGDEADRKRGRELRKKCKEHPDPAYCGD' A
#
# COMPACT_ATOMS: atom_id res chain seq x y z
N MET A 1 10.75 -45.84 -3.15
CA MET A 1 9.43 -45.45 -2.60
C MET A 1 9.55 -44.01 -2.12
N ILE A 2 9.04 -43.05 -2.89
CA ILE A 2 9.13 -41.62 -2.55
C ILE A 2 8.07 -41.35 -1.47
N PRO A 3 8.44 -40.85 -0.27
CA PRO A 3 7.50 -40.67 0.81
C PRO A 3 6.43 -39.63 0.43
N ILE A 4 5.17 -40.05 0.51
CA ILE A 4 3.97 -39.26 0.15
C ILE A 4 3.94 -37.88 0.86
N ARG A 5 4.59 -37.79 2.03
CA ARG A 5 4.80 -36.54 2.80
C ARG A 5 5.61 -35.48 2.03
N SER A 6 6.58 -35.87 1.22
CA SER A 6 7.40 -34.95 0.43
C SER A 6 6.64 -34.36 -0.77
N LEU A 7 5.70 -35.11 -1.34
CA LEU A 7 4.88 -34.65 -2.46
C LEU A 7 3.83 -33.62 -2.01
N ALA A 8 3.27 -33.80 -0.81
CA ALA A 8 2.32 -32.86 -0.21
C ALA A 8 2.93 -31.48 0.09
N LEU A 9 4.23 -31.41 0.39
CA LEU A 9 4.95 -30.15 0.65
C LEU A 9 5.39 -29.43 -0.64
N LEU A 10 5.63 -30.17 -1.74
CA LEU A 10 6.07 -29.60 -3.02
C LEU A 10 4.92 -29.03 -3.86
N ALA A 11 3.71 -29.57 -3.73
CA ALA A 11 2.54 -29.15 -4.51
C ALA A 11 2.17 -27.65 -4.38
N PRO A 12 2.12 -27.03 -3.18
CA PRO A 12 1.81 -25.60 -3.09
C PRO A 12 2.91 -24.71 -3.67
N CYS A 13 4.18 -25.14 -3.60
CA CYS A 13 5.29 -24.38 -4.19
C CYS A 13 5.09 -24.19 -5.70
N THR A 14 4.71 -25.24 -6.43
CA THR A 14 4.53 -25.14 -7.89
C THR A 14 3.38 -24.22 -8.34
N LEU A 15 2.41 -23.93 -7.47
CA LEU A 15 1.31 -22.97 -7.72
C LEU A 15 1.64 -21.54 -7.26
N LEU A 16 2.52 -21.38 -6.26
CA LEU A 16 2.99 -20.07 -5.79
C LEU A 16 3.98 -19.43 -6.78
N LEU A 17 4.83 -20.23 -7.44
CA LEU A 17 5.77 -19.75 -8.46
C LEU A 17 5.10 -18.99 -9.62
N PRO A 18 4.06 -19.51 -10.30
CA PRO A 18 3.34 -18.76 -11.34
C PRO A 18 2.55 -17.59 -10.75
N GLY A 19 2.11 -17.67 -9.49
CA GLY A 19 1.47 -16.56 -8.78
C GLY A 19 2.37 -15.33 -8.64
N CYS A 20 3.67 -15.52 -8.38
CA CYS A 20 4.64 -14.43 -8.34
C CYS A 20 4.83 -13.77 -9.72
N VAL A 21 5.00 -14.56 -10.78
CA VAL A 21 5.21 -14.05 -12.14
C VAL A 21 3.95 -13.35 -12.68
N ALA A 22 2.77 -13.91 -12.44
CA ALA A 22 1.50 -13.30 -12.80
C ALA A 22 1.27 -11.98 -12.05
N LYS A 23 1.62 -11.93 -10.75
CA LYS A 23 1.52 -10.70 -9.95
C LYS A 23 2.46 -9.62 -10.46
N THR A 24 3.69 -9.97 -10.84
CA THR A 24 4.65 -9.01 -11.40
C THR A 24 4.19 -8.47 -12.76
N ALA A 25 3.73 -9.33 -13.67
CA ALA A 25 3.21 -8.89 -14.96
C ALA A 25 1.98 -7.98 -14.81
N TYR A 26 1.06 -8.36 -13.92
CA TYR A 26 -0.11 -7.55 -13.59
C TYR A 26 0.28 -6.19 -12.99
N ASN A 27 1.28 -6.15 -12.10
CA ASN A 27 1.78 -4.91 -11.52
C ASN A 27 2.45 -4.02 -12.58
N VAL A 28 3.17 -4.57 -13.54
CA VAL A 28 3.80 -3.81 -14.64
C VAL A 28 2.74 -3.17 -15.54
N VAL A 29 1.69 -3.90 -15.89
CA VAL A 29 0.57 -3.36 -16.69
C VAL A 29 -0.22 -2.31 -15.90
N ARG A 30 -0.35 -2.47 -14.58
CA ARG A 30 -1.07 -1.54 -13.70
C ARG A 30 -0.24 -0.34 -13.25
N ALA A 31 1.08 -0.43 -13.33
CA ALA A 31 2.01 0.63 -12.97
C ALA A 31 1.72 1.96 -13.69
N PRO A 32 1.52 2.01 -15.03
CA PRO A 32 1.23 3.28 -15.72
C PRO A 32 -0.11 3.86 -15.27
N VAL A 33 -1.16 3.05 -15.10
CA VAL A 33 -2.49 3.52 -14.64
C VAL A 33 -2.43 4.12 -13.24
N GLN A 34 -1.65 3.51 -12.34
CA GLN A 34 -1.44 4.04 -10.99
C GLN A 34 -0.55 5.29 -10.98
N ALA A 35 0.45 5.34 -11.86
CA ALA A 35 1.30 6.51 -11.99
C ALA A 35 0.52 7.70 -12.54
N THR A 36 -0.31 7.50 -13.56
CA THR A 36 -1.16 8.57 -14.13
C THR A 36 -2.25 9.02 -13.17
N SER A 37 -2.89 8.10 -12.42
CA SER A 37 -3.87 8.49 -11.41
C SER A 37 -3.24 9.34 -10.31
N LYS A 38 -2.05 8.96 -9.83
CA LYS A 38 -1.29 9.76 -8.85
C LYS A 38 -0.85 11.11 -9.42
N ALA A 39 -0.39 11.15 -10.67
CA ALA A 39 -0.01 12.39 -11.33
C ALA A 39 -1.21 13.32 -11.52
N ALA A 40 -2.38 12.78 -11.88
CA ALA A 40 -3.62 13.54 -11.98
C ALA A 40 -4.09 14.06 -10.63
N ASP A 41 -4.04 13.25 -9.56
CA ASP A 41 -4.35 13.69 -8.20
C ASP A 41 -3.40 14.78 -7.72
N TRP A 42 -2.09 14.69 -8.02
CA TRP A 42 -1.14 15.77 -7.74
C TRP A 42 -1.37 17.02 -8.58
N ALA A 43 -1.88 16.87 -9.81
CA ALA A 43 -2.19 17.99 -10.68
C ALA A 43 -3.53 18.66 -10.33
N THR A 44 -4.44 17.98 -9.63
CA THR A 44 -5.82 18.45 -9.38
C THR A 44 -6.11 18.77 -7.91
N VAL A 45 -5.46 18.09 -6.95
CA VAL A 45 -5.50 18.48 -5.55
C VAL A 45 -4.47 19.58 -5.32
N SER A 46 -4.94 20.82 -5.25
CA SER A 46 -4.11 21.95 -4.82
C SER A 46 -3.55 21.67 -3.43
N GLY A 47 -2.24 21.87 -3.26
CA GLY A 47 -1.53 21.62 -1.98
C GLY A 47 -2.20 22.28 -0.77
N ASP A 48 -2.88 23.41 -0.98
CA ASP A 48 -3.61 24.13 0.08
C ASP A 48 -4.73 23.28 0.71
N GLU A 49 -5.56 22.57 -0.08
CA GLU A 49 -6.66 21.77 0.49
C GLU A 49 -6.14 20.50 1.19
N ALA A 50 -5.04 19.92 0.67
CA ALA A 50 -4.37 18.79 1.32
C ALA A 50 -3.78 19.20 2.68
N ASP A 51 -3.13 20.37 2.75
CA ASP A 51 -2.55 20.90 3.98
C ASP A 51 -3.61 21.34 4.99
N ARG A 52 -4.71 21.93 4.55
CA ARG A 52 -5.87 22.25 5.40
C ARG A 52 -6.47 21.00 6.03
N LYS A 53 -6.67 19.94 5.26
CA LYS A 53 -7.19 18.66 5.77
C LYS A 53 -6.19 18.02 6.73
N ARG A 54 -4.90 18.00 6.39
CA ARG A 54 -3.85 17.47 7.25
C ARG A 54 -3.78 18.22 8.59
N GLY A 55 -3.86 19.55 8.56
CA GLY A 55 -3.92 20.38 9.77
C GLY A 55 -5.17 20.14 10.63
N ARG A 56 -6.32 19.79 10.04
CA ARG A 56 -7.52 19.38 10.80
C ARG A 56 -7.31 18.01 11.47
N GLU A 57 -6.74 17.06 10.76
CA GLU A 57 -6.46 15.72 11.28
C GLU A 57 -5.41 15.73 12.39
N LEU A 58 -4.37 16.56 12.29
CA LEU A 58 -3.39 16.75 13.36
C LEU A 58 -4.03 17.32 14.63
N ARG A 59 -4.90 18.34 14.50
CA ARG A 59 -5.65 18.89 15.65
C ARG A 59 -6.59 17.86 16.28
N LYS A 60 -7.23 17.00 15.49
CA LYS A 60 -8.07 15.91 16.01
C LYS A 60 -7.24 14.87 16.75
N LYS A 61 -6.14 14.41 16.15
CA LYS A 61 -5.20 13.48 16.79
C LYS A 61 -4.65 14.04 18.09
N CYS A 62 -4.40 15.34 18.15
CA CYS A 62 -3.99 16.01 19.37
C CYS A 62 -5.05 16.09 20.44
N LYS A 63 -6.33 16.21 20.06
CA LYS A 63 -7.46 16.15 21.00
C LYS A 63 -7.70 14.74 21.51
N GLU A 64 -7.54 13.73 20.65
CA GLU A 64 -7.78 12.32 20.98
C GLU A 64 -6.63 11.72 21.77
N HIS A 65 -5.39 12.05 21.40
CA HIS A 65 -4.17 11.61 22.06
C HIS A 65 -3.29 12.84 22.37
N PRO A 66 -3.52 13.51 23.52
CA PRO A 66 -2.73 14.66 23.95
C PRO A 66 -1.34 14.20 24.38
N ASP A 67 -0.48 13.95 23.41
CA ASP A 67 0.95 13.74 23.59
C ASP A 67 1.66 15.10 23.44
N PRO A 68 2.32 15.62 24.49
CA PRO A 68 3.04 16.89 24.41
C PRO A 68 4.14 16.89 23.34
N ALA A 69 4.66 15.73 22.93
CA ALA A 69 5.63 15.63 21.83
C ALA A 69 5.02 15.91 20.44
N TYR A 70 3.70 15.73 20.27
CA TYR A 70 3.01 15.91 18.99
C TYR A 70 2.12 17.15 18.94
N CYS A 71 1.69 17.61 20.11
CA CYS A 71 0.69 18.66 20.26
C CYS A 71 1.24 19.91 20.90
N GLY A 72 2.57 20.06 20.85
CA GLY A 72 3.40 21.03 21.56
C GLY A 72 2.72 22.36 21.87
N ASP A 73 2.98 22.78 23.10
CA ASP A 73 2.49 23.93 23.87
C ASP A 73 2.23 25.23 23.08
#